data_AF-A0AAV4JSQ0-F1
#
_entry.id   AF-A0AAV4JSQ0-F1
#
_cell.length_a   1.000
_cell.length_b   1.000
_cell.length_c   1.000
_cell.angle_alpha   90.00
_cell.angle_beta   90.00
_cell.angle_gamma   90.00
#
_symmetry.space_group_name_H-M   'P 1'
#
loop_
_entity.id
_entity.type
_entity.pdbx_description
1 polymer ?
#
loop_
_entity_poly.entity_id
_entity_poly.type
_entity_poly.pdbx_seq_one_letter_code
_entity_poly.pdbx_strand_id
1 'polypeptide(L)'
;MLSDAKYKRKKNCYDGNFTFLLQDTGSGYGEVDGLPEISSCTPEFSQEPDHTMCLMDDDRVLNSGVTERQKKVIVDYHNKVRRTARPTATDLTPLVWDDNLAKVAQKWAMQCKLEHDKNRKIPSYGMFIGQNLAAGHRSWKKAMESWFNEVQLYRYGEDANEYLGPGGWKEIGHYTQVSIS
;
A
#
# COMPACT_ATOMS: atom_id res chain seq x y z
N MET A 1 -39.88 -28.23 7.32
CA MET A 1 -38.51 -28.29 7.89
C MET A 1 -37.65 -27.34 7.06
N LEU A 2 -37.27 -26.19 7.61
CA LEU A 2 -36.55 -25.15 6.89
C LEU A 2 -35.03 -25.25 7.15
N SER A 3 -34.31 -25.38 6.03
CA SER A 3 -32.97 -24.85 5.72
C SER A 3 -31.75 -25.23 6.57
N ASP A 4 -31.02 -26.25 6.10
CA ASP A 4 -29.56 -26.41 6.30
C ASP A 4 -28.80 -25.82 5.11
N ALA A 5 -28.83 -24.49 4.97
CA ALA A 5 -28.04 -23.79 3.96
C ALA A 5 -27.14 -22.73 4.60
N LYS A 6 -25.83 -23.06 4.60
CA LYS A 6 -24.70 -22.11 4.54
C LYS A 6 -24.49 -21.19 5.76
N TYR A 7 -23.77 -21.71 6.75
CA TYR A 7 -22.90 -20.85 7.57
C TYR A 7 -21.47 -21.40 7.55
N LYS A 8 -20.82 -21.34 6.38
CA LYS A 8 -19.35 -21.39 6.35
C LYS A 8 -18.87 -20.11 7.02
N ARG A 9 -18.34 -20.19 8.24
CA ARG A 9 -17.66 -19.06 8.90
C ARG A 9 -16.65 -18.48 7.91
N LYS A 10 -16.87 -17.25 7.46
CA LYS A 10 -15.92 -16.55 6.60
C LYS A 10 -14.60 -16.45 7.36
N LYS A 11 -13.48 -16.82 6.73
CA LYS A 11 -12.15 -16.64 7.35
C LYS A 11 -11.89 -15.14 7.47
N ASN A 12 -11.67 -14.66 8.69
CA ASN A 12 -11.34 -13.27 8.98
C ASN A 12 -10.07 -12.86 8.21
N CYS A 13 -10.05 -11.64 7.68
CA CYS A 13 -8.85 -11.08 7.05
C CYS A 13 -8.02 -10.39 8.12
N TYR A 14 -6.72 -10.69 8.14
CA TYR A 14 -5.76 -9.94 8.96
C TYR A 14 -5.41 -8.63 8.27
N ASP A 15 -5.18 -7.57 9.05
CA ASP A 15 -4.60 -6.30 8.62
C ASP A 15 -3.37 -6.56 7.73
N GLY A 16 -3.54 -6.48 6.42
CA GLY A 16 -2.40 -6.33 5.52
C GLY A 16 -1.74 -5.00 5.88
N ASN A 17 -0.43 -4.99 6.06
CA ASN A 17 0.29 -3.75 6.31
C ASN A 17 0.60 -3.15 4.93
N PHE A 18 -0.21 -2.20 4.45
CA PHE A 18 -0.03 -1.54 3.14
C PHE A 18 0.70 -0.21 3.31
N THR A 19 1.78 0.04 2.58
CA THR A 19 2.41 1.36 2.57
C THR A 19 2.51 1.91 1.15
N PHE A 20 2.04 3.14 1.02
CA PHE A 20 2.19 4.02 -0.14
C PHE A 20 2.64 5.36 0.41
N LEU A 21 3.72 5.92 -0.13
CA LEU A 21 4.15 7.28 0.17
C LEU A 21 4.82 7.84 -1.09
N LEU A 22 4.38 9.01 -1.57
CA LEU A 22 5.23 10.09 -2.10
C LEU A 22 4.43 11.39 -2.39
N GLN A 23 4.98 12.48 -1.83
CA GLN A 23 4.88 13.93 -2.05
C GLN A 23 3.51 14.66 -1.97
N ASP A 24 3.43 15.51 -0.93
CA ASP A 24 2.37 16.46 -0.54
C ASP A 24 2.12 17.59 -1.56
N THR A 25 0.84 17.93 -1.78
CA THR A 25 0.32 19.30 -1.57
C THR A 25 -1.14 19.31 -1.05
N GLY A 26 -1.32 19.41 0.26
CA GLY A 26 -2.41 20.14 0.92
C GLY A 26 -3.73 19.44 1.27
N SER A 27 -4.05 19.51 2.58
CA SER A 27 -5.39 19.69 3.21
C SER A 27 -6.34 18.49 3.36
N GLY A 28 -6.45 18.00 4.62
CA GLY A 28 -7.65 18.16 5.47
C GLY A 28 -8.88 17.23 5.31
N TYR A 29 -9.53 16.97 6.46
CA TYR A 29 -10.89 16.40 6.69
C TYR A 29 -11.02 14.86 6.59
N GLY A 30 -11.75 14.15 7.46
CA GLY A 30 -12.70 14.44 8.56
C GLY A 30 -13.53 13.15 8.77
N GLU A 31 -13.87 12.80 10.01
CA GLU A 31 -14.54 11.55 10.42
C GLU A 31 -16.07 11.60 10.15
N VAL A 32 -16.66 10.55 9.57
CA VAL A 32 -18.13 10.38 9.43
C VAL A 32 -18.57 8.94 9.65
N ASP A 33 -19.49 8.76 10.62
CA ASP A 33 -20.21 7.52 10.94
C ASP A 33 -21.46 7.32 10.05
N GLY A 34 -21.69 6.11 9.53
CA GLY A 34 -22.95 5.65 8.91
C GLY A 34 -22.81 4.86 7.60
N LEU A 35 -23.18 3.58 7.58
CA LEU A 35 -23.14 2.63 6.44
C LEU A 35 -24.32 2.82 5.43
N PRO A 36 -24.22 2.37 4.15
CA PRO A 36 -23.17 2.60 3.17
C PRO A 36 -23.78 3.08 1.83
N GLU A 37 -23.72 4.38 1.55
CA GLU A 37 -23.32 4.76 0.19
C GLU A 37 -21.82 4.47 0.07
N ILE A 38 -21.28 4.27 -1.12
CA ILE A 38 -19.81 4.17 -1.29
C ILE A 38 -19.24 5.57 -1.01
N SER A 39 -19.21 5.99 0.26
CA SER A 39 -18.84 7.34 0.69
C SER A 39 -17.43 7.72 0.24
N SER A 40 -16.60 6.70 -0.02
CA SER A 40 -15.27 6.82 -0.60
C SER A 40 -15.27 7.11 -2.12
N CYS A 41 -16.30 6.72 -2.86
CA CYS A 41 -16.40 6.96 -4.32
C CYS A 41 -16.93 8.35 -4.60
N THR A 42 -16.09 9.35 -4.36
CA THR A 42 -16.41 10.74 -4.69
C THR A 42 -16.46 10.96 -6.21
N PRO A 43 -17.06 12.06 -6.71
CA PRO A 43 -17.06 12.41 -8.13
C PRO A 43 -15.67 12.48 -8.78
N GLU A 44 -14.63 12.72 -7.98
CA GLU A 44 -13.23 12.67 -8.42
C GLU A 44 -12.84 11.24 -8.83
N PHE A 45 -13.17 10.24 -8.01
CA PHE A 45 -12.80 8.84 -8.28
C PHE A 45 -13.76 8.12 -9.22
N SER A 46 -15.03 8.54 -9.29
CA SER A 46 -16.03 7.89 -10.15
C SER A 46 -15.75 8.05 -11.65
N GLN A 47 -14.89 9.01 -12.02
CA GLN A 47 -14.46 9.21 -13.41
C GLN A 47 -13.36 8.23 -13.84
N GLU A 48 -12.72 7.57 -12.87
CA GLU A 48 -11.68 6.58 -13.11
C GLU A 48 -12.30 5.17 -13.16
N PRO A 49 -12.15 4.41 -14.26
CA PRO A 49 -12.73 3.07 -14.36
C PRO A 49 -12.06 2.12 -13.37
N ASP A 50 -12.84 1.22 -12.77
CA ASP A 50 -12.41 0.23 -11.79
C ASP A 50 -11.63 0.83 -10.59
N HIS A 51 -11.88 2.08 -10.22
CA HIS A 51 -11.12 2.77 -9.18
C HIS A 51 -11.30 2.13 -7.79
N THR A 52 -10.21 1.95 -7.05
CA THR A 52 -10.19 1.35 -5.69
C THR A 52 -11.19 2.02 -4.75
N MET A 53 -11.30 3.35 -4.79
CA MET A 53 -12.23 4.12 -3.97
C MET A 53 -13.72 3.83 -4.23
N CYS A 54 -14.01 3.19 -5.37
CA CYS A 54 -15.36 2.82 -5.79
C CYS A 54 -15.69 1.33 -5.58
N LEU A 55 -14.81 0.60 -4.90
CA LEU A 55 -15.08 -0.78 -4.49
C LEU A 55 -15.92 -0.83 -3.21
N MET A 56 -16.74 -1.86 -3.10
CA MET A 56 -17.43 -2.21 -1.85
C MET A 56 -16.44 -2.89 -0.92
N ASP A 57 -16.47 -2.55 0.36
CA ASP A 57 -15.58 -3.16 1.35
C ASP A 57 -15.98 -4.60 1.66
N ASP A 58 -15.00 -5.44 1.98
CA ASP A 58 -15.24 -6.83 2.35
C ASP A 58 -15.70 -6.93 3.81
N ASP A 59 -16.77 -7.68 4.06
CA ASP A 59 -17.36 -7.84 5.40
C ASP A 59 -16.52 -8.68 6.37
N ARG A 60 -15.39 -9.22 5.91
CA ARG A 60 -14.41 -9.99 6.73
C ARG A 60 -13.35 -9.11 7.38
N VAL A 61 -13.32 -7.81 7.10
CA VAL A 61 -12.40 -6.85 7.70
C VAL A 61 -12.77 -6.68 9.18
N LEU A 62 -11.84 -7.01 10.08
CA LEU A 62 -12.06 -6.89 11.53
C LEU A 62 -11.51 -5.60 12.12
N ASN A 63 -10.37 -5.16 11.61
CA ASN A 63 -9.66 -3.95 12.01
C ASN A 63 -9.28 -3.20 10.73
N SER A 64 -9.12 -1.89 10.87
CA SER A 64 -8.64 -1.02 9.80
C SER A 64 -8.00 0.22 10.40
N GLY A 65 -7.25 0.95 9.57
CA GLY A 65 -6.65 2.22 9.94
C GLY A 65 -5.19 2.10 10.38
N VAL A 66 -4.55 3.27 10.38
CA VAL A 66 -3.15 3.43 10.76
C VAL A 66 -3.07 4.54 11.80
N THR A 67 -2.64 4.20 13.01
CA THR A 67 -2.46 5.17 14.10
C THR A 67 -1.34 6.16 13.79
N GLU A 68 -1.38 7.37 14.35
CA GLU A 68 -0.32 8.38 14.19
C GLU A 68 1.08 7.86 14.54
N ARG A 69 1.18 7.00 15.56
CA ARG A 69 2.43 6.33 15.90
C ARG A 69 2.91 5.41 14.78
N GLN A 70 2.01 4.66 14.15
CA GLN A 70 2.35 3.80 13.03
C GLN A 70 2.73 4.61 11.79
N LYS A 71 1.99 5.70 11.47
CA LYS A 71 2.35 6.63 10.39
C LYS A 71 3.79 7.13 10.53
N LYS A 72 4.16 7.58 11.73
CA LYS A 72 5.53 8.01 12.04
C LYS A 72 6.55 6.88 11.87
N VAL A 73 6.28 5.68 12.38
CA VAL A 73 7.17 4.51 12.21
C VAL A 73 7.39 4.17 10.74
N ILE A 74 6.33 4.25 9.92
CA ILE A 74 6.37 3.96 8.49
C ILE A 74 7.27 4.97 7.78
N VAL A 75 7.02 6.27 7.95
CA VAL A 75 7.79 7.35 7.31
C VAL A 75 9.25 7.33 7.79
N ASP A 76 9.49 7.21 9.09
CA ASP A 76 10.85 7.21 9.67
C ASP A 76 11.67 6.04 9.13
N TYR A 77 11.06 4.86 8.97
CA TYR A 77 11.74 3.69 8.42
C TYR A 77 12.12 3.89 6.95
N HIS A 78 11.18 4.33 6.10
CA HIS A 78 11.47 4.62 4.69
C HIS A 78 12.61 5.63 4.56
N ASN A 79 12.52 6.74 5.28
CA ASN A 79 13.56 7.77 5.27
C ASN A 79 14.90 7.25 5.80
N LYS A 80 14.89 6.34 6.78
CA LYS A 80 16.11 5.69 7.28
C LYS A 80 16.77 4.87 6.18
N VAL A 81 16.02 4.01 5.49
CA VAL A 81 16.61 3.09 4.49
C VAL A 81 17.00 3.79 3.19
N ARG A 82 16.26 4.83 2.77
CA ARG A 82 16.63 5.72 1.66
C ARG A 82 18.00 6.37 1.86
N ARG A 83 18.27 6.86 3.08
CA ARG A 83 19.59 7.42 3.43
C ARG A 83 20.74 6.40 3.37
N THR A 84 20.42 5.11 3.41
CA THR A 84 21.42 4.03 3.37
C THR A 84 21.55 3.39 1.98
N ALA A 85 20.85 3.91 0.96
CA ALA A 85 20.93 3.40 -0.40
C ALA A 85 22.38 3.29 -0.91
N ARG A 86 22.64 2.22 -1.67
CA ARG A 86 23.93 1.93 -2.29
C ARG A 86 23.75 1.64 -3.78
N PRO A 87 24.48 2.34 -4.67
CA PRO A 87 25.34 3.50 -4.41
C PRO A 87 24.56 4.65 -3.76
N THR A 88 25.30 5.57 -3.12
CA THR A 88 24.67 6.74 -2.47
C THR A 88 23.91 7.54 -3.51
N ALA A 89 22.60 7.70 -3.32
CA ALA A 89 21.80 8.54 -4.18
C ALA A 89 21.97 10.02 -3.83
N THR A 90 21.99 10.87 -4.85
CA THR A 90 22.24 12.32 -4.71
C THR A 90 20.96 13.16 -4.68
N ASP A 91 19.83 12.56 -5.04
CA ASP A 91 18.56 13.23 -5.35
C ASP A 91 17.35 12.61 -4.61
N LEU A 92 17.56 11.65 -3.70
CA LEU A 92 16.47 11.10 -2.89
C LEU A 92 15.98 12.13 -1.87
N THR A 93 14.78 12.64 -2.12
CA THR A 93 14.06 13.49 -1.17
C THR A 93 13.48 12.66 -0.02
N PRO A 94 13.41 13.23 1.20
CA PRO A 94 12.69 12.60 2.30
C PRO A 94 11.20 12.45 1.98
N LEU A 95 10.64 11.31 2.32
CA LEU A 95 9.21 11.04 2.27
C LEU A 95 8.50 11.71 3.44
N VAL A 96 7.25 12.11 3.18
CA VAL A 96 6.29 12.57 4.18
C VAL A 96 5.04 11.71 4.07
N TRP A 97 4.26 11.65 5.15
CA TRP A 97 2.96 10.96 5.13
C TRP A 97 1.97 11.69 4.22
N ASP A 98 1.17 10.93 3.48
CA ASP A 98 0.15 11.43 2.58
C ASP A 98 -1.19 10.75 2.89
N ASP A 99 -2.16 11.53 3.33
CA ASP A 99 -3.46 10.99 3.74
C ASP A 99 -4.34 10.55 2.55
N ASN A 100 -4.14 11.09 1.34
CA ASN A 100 -4.89 10.66 0.16
C ASN A 100 -4.40 9.29 -0.31
N LEU A 101 -3.07 9.10 -0.36
CA LEU A 101 -2.47 7.80 -0.61
C LEU A 101 -2.89 6.78 0.45
N ALA A 102 -2.87 7.17 1.72
CA ALA A 102 -3.31 6.30 2.81
C ALA A 102 -4.79 5.91 2.71
N LYS A 103 -5.68 6.82 2.28
CA LYS A 103 -7.10 6.53 2.07
C LYS A 103 -7.31 5.48 0.97
N VAL A 104 -6.67 5.66 -0.20
CA VAL A 104 -6.75 4.68 -1.30
C VAL A 104 -6.15 3.33 -0.89
N ALA A 105 -4.99 3.36 -0.21
CA ALA A 105 -4.33 2.18 0.34
C ALA A 105 -5.23 1.39 1.29
N GLN A 106 -5.85 2.08 2.25
CA GLN A 106 -6.73 1.48 3.23
C GLN A 106 -7.98 0.91 2.56
N LYS A 107 -8.52 1.59 1.56
CA LYS A 107 -9.65 1.09 0.78
C LYS A 107 -9.30 -0.21 0.05
N TRP A 108 -8.10 -0.31 -0.52
CA TRP A 108 -7.63 -1.57 -1.11
C TRP A 108 -7.41 -2.67 -0.08
N ALA A 109 -6.86 -2.31 1.08
CA ALA A 109 -6.68 -3.23 2.20
C ALA A 109 -7.99 -3.92 2.61
N MET A 110 -9.08 -3.16 2.58
CA MET A 110 -10.42 -3.62 2.92
C MET A 110 -11.01 -4.60 1.90
N GLN A 111 -10.33 -4.87 0.78
CA GLN A 111 -10.76 -5.85 -0.22
C GLN A 111 -10.33 -7.28 0.13
N CYS A 112 -9.53 -7.47 1.19
CA CYS A 112 -9.13 -8.80 1.64
C CYS A 112 -8.38 -9.64 0.57
N LYS A 113 -7.63 -8.98 -0.32
CA LYS A 113 -6.88 -9.63 -1.40
C LYS A 113 -5.40 -9.29 -1.31
N LEU A 114 -4.55 -10.30 -1.47
CA LEU A 114 -3.11 -10.12 -1.56
C LEU A 114 -2.69 -10.06 -3.04
N GLU A 115 -3.17 -9.04 -3.73
CA GLU A 115 -2.85 -8.75 -5.12
C GLU A 115 -2.82 -7.23 -5.31
N HIS A 116 -2.26 -6.76 -6.43
CA HIS A 116 -2.26 -5.34 -6.75
C HIS A 116 -3.63 -4.90 -7.25
N ASP A 117 -4.13 -3.75 -6.78
CA ASP A 117 -5.33 -3.14 -7.38
C ASP A 117 -5.09 -2.68 -8.81
N LYS A 118 -6.19 -2.60 -9.55
CA LYS A 118 -6.19 -2.15 -10.94
C LYS A 118 -5.98 -0.65 -11.10
N ASN A 119 -6.59 0.15 -10.22
CA ASN A 119 -6.58 1.61 -10.37
C ASN A 119 -6.60 2.31 -9.00
N ARG A 120 -5.47 2.95 -8.68
CA ARG A 120 -5.16 3.62 -7.40
C ARG A 120 -4.80 5.08 -7.57
N LYS A 121 -5.14 5.67 -8.71
CA LYS A 121 -4.75 7.03 -9.04
C LYS A 121 -5.37 8.00 -8.03
N ILE A 122 -4.65 9.09 -7.79
CA ILE A 122 -5.25 10.26 -7.17
C ILE A 122 -5.36 11.29 -8.29
N PRO A 123 -6.56 11.57 -8.83
CA PRO A 123 -6.71 12.41 -10.03
C PRO A 123 -6.01 13.76 -9.92
N SER A 124 -6.03 14.37 -8.73
CA SER A 124 -5.32 15.63 -8.46
C SER A 124 -3.79 15.55 -8.58
N TYR A 125 -3.17 14.37 -8.53
CA TYR A 125 -1.70 14.23 -8.55
C TYR A 125 -1.14 14.16 -9.96
N GLY A 126 -1.95 13.76 -10.95
CA GLY A 126 -1.52 13.68 -12.35
C GLY A 126 -0.34 12.72 -12.61
N MET A 127 -0.09 11.76 -11.71
CA MET A 127 1.06 10.85 -11.80
C MET A 127 0.68 9.40 -11.45
N PHE A 128 1.53 8.46 -11.84
CA PHE A 128 1.38 7.05 -11.45
C PHE A 128 1.81 6.83 -10.00
N ILE A 129 1.06 5.98 -9.31
CA ILE A 129 1.29 5.65 -7.90
C ILE A 129 1.78 4.20 -7.79
N GLY A 130 2.93 4.00 -7.14
CA GLY A 130 3.49 2.68 -6.82
C GLY A 130 2.69 1.92 -5.76
N GLN A 131 3.07 0.68 -5.43
CA GLN A 131 2.41 -0.09 -4.36
C GLN A 131 3.29 -1.22 -3.85
N ASN A 132 3.43 -1.32 -2.53
CA ASN A 132 3.97 -2.50 -1.85
C ASN A 132 2.90 -3.18 -1.00
N LEU A 133 2.91 -4.52 -1.01
CA LEU A 133 1.94 -5.37 -0.31
C LEU A 133 2.64 -6.24 0.73
N ALA A 134 2.02 -6.39 1.90
CA ALA A 134 2.50 -7.32 2.92
C ALA A 134 1.33 -7.89 3.73
N ALA A 135 1.44 -9.17 4.10
CA ALA A 135 0.47 -9.86 4.95
C ALA A 135 1.18 -10.79 5.94
N GLY A 136 0.54 -11.06 7.08
CA GLY A 136 1.08 -12.00 8.08
C GLY A 136 2.24 -11.48 8.93
N HIS A 137 2.55 -10.18 8.88
CA HIS A 137 3.57 -9.56 9.72
C HIS A 137 2.99 -9.05 11.03
N ARG A 138 3.76 -9.22 12.13
CA ARG A 138 3.36 -8.78 13.48
C ARG A 138 3.42 -7.26 13.70
N SER A 139 4.02 -6.52 12.77
CA SER A 139 4.11 -5.05 12.81
C SER A 139 4.50 -4.46 11.45
N TRP A 140 4.20 -3.18 11.26
CA TRP A 140 4.67 -2.37 10.14
C TRP A 140 6.17 -2.47 9.92
N LYS A 141 6.96 -2.36 11.00
CA LYS A 141 8.42 -2.47 10.91
C LYS A 141 8.86 -3.81 10.33
N LYS A 142 8.22 -4.91 10.72
CA LYS A 142 8.55 -6.25 10.19
C LYS A 142 8.16 -6.42 8.72
N ALA A 143 7.08 -5.80 8.27
CA ALA A 143 6.70 -5.78 6.86
C ALA A 143 7.70 -4.96 6.01
N MET A 144 8.09 -3.77 6.48
CA MET A 144 9.08 -2.95 5.77
C MET A 144 10.48 -3.55 5.81
N GLU A 145 10.84 -4.27 6.88
CA GLU A 145 12.07 -5.07 6.94
C GLU A 145 12.07 -6.18 5.89
N SER A 146 10.96 -6.90 5.67
CA SER A 146 10.90 -7.91 4.61
C SER A 146 11.03 -7.32 3.22
N TRP A 147 10.39 -6.18 2.94
CA TRP A 147 10.56 -5.47 1.67
C TRP A 147 12.00 -5.01 1.47
N PHE A 148 12.61 -4.42 2.50
CA PHE A 148 13.99 -3.94 2.42
C PHE A 148 15.00 -5.08 2.20
N ASN A 149 14.76 -6.26 2.76
CA ASN A 149 15.69 -7.38 2.69
C ASN A 149 15.95 -7.90 1.27
N GLU A 150 15.10 -7.57 0.29
CA GLU A 150 15.35 -7.85 -1.12
C GLU A 150 16.61 -7.14 -1.65
N VAL A 151 17.16 -6.15 -0.93
CA VAL A 151 18.48 -5.55 -1.19
C VAL A 151 19.58 -6.60 -1.37
N GLN A 152 19.45 -7.76 -0.74
CA GLN A 152 20.42 -8.85 -0.84
C GLN A 152 20.49 -9.46 -2.25
N LEU A 153 19.42 -9.33 -3.02
CA LEU A 153 19.32 -9.77 -4.42
C LEU A 153 19.55 -8.62 -5.40
N TYR A 154 19.56 -7.36 -4.94
CA TYR A 154 19.63 -6.20 -5.82
C TYR A 154 21.06 -5.93 -6.30
N ARG A 155 21.21 -5.67 -7.61
CA ARG A 155 22.44 -5.15 -8.22
C ARG A 155 22.15 -3.84 -8.92
N TYR A 156 22.86 -2.78 -8.53
CA TYR A 156 22.64 -1.45 -9.09
C TYR A 156 23.12 -1.37 -10.55
N GLY A 157 22.26 -0.86 -11.42
CA GLY A 157 22.59 -0.61 -12.83
C GLY A 157 22.55 -1.86 -13.72
N GLU A 158 22.17 -3.02 -13.18
CA GLU A 158 21.98 -4.27 -13.93
C GLU A 158 20.48 -4.54 -14.14
N ASP A 159 20.10 -5.14 -15.28
CA ASP A 159 18.73 -5.63 -15.47
C ASP A 159 18.53 -6.90 -14.63
N ALA A 160 17.56 -6.87 -13.72
CA ALA A 160 17.22 -8.01 -12.87
C ALA A 160 16.91 -9.29 -13.66
N ASN A 161 16.40 -9.18 -14.89
CA ASN A 161 16.14 -10.36 -15.71
C ASN A 161 17.42 -11.07 -16.16
N GLU A 162 18.56 -10.37 -16.25
CA GLU A 162 19.83 -10.96 -16.68
C GLU A 162 20.44 -11.85 -15.60
N TYR A 163 20.28 -11.50 -14.31
CA TYR A 163 20.95 -12.19 -13.21
C TYR A 163 20.01 -12.94 -12.25
N LEU A 164 18.70 -12.68 -12.27
CA LEU A 164 17.67 -13.46 -11.55
C LEU A 164 16.76 -14.27 -12.49
N GLY A 165 16.88 -14.07 -13.81
CA GLY A 165 16.05 -14.72 -14.81
C GLY A 165 14.72 -14.01 -15.07
N PRO A 166 13.87 -14.54 -15.98
CA PRO A 166 12.63 -13.90 -16.39
C PRO A 166 11.71 -13.57 -15.20
N GLY A 167 11.42 -12.28 -15.01
CA GLY A 167 10.61 -11.81 -13.90
C GLY A 167 11.41 -11.44 -12.64
N GLY A 168 12.74 -11.36 -12.74
CA GLY A 168 13.63 -10.99 -11.62
C GLY A 168 13.23 -9.70 -10.91
N TRP A 169 12.60 -8.76 -11.61
CA TRP A 169 12.03 -7.54 -11.01
C TRP A 169 11.01 -7.79 -9.90
N LYS A 170 10.34 -8.95 -9.89
CA LYS A 170 9.40 -9.33 -8.82
C LYS A 170 10.10 -9.69 -7.51
N GLU A 171 11.37 -10.09 -7.56
CA GLU A 171 12.17 -10.50 -6.40
C GLU A 171 12.85 -9.31 -5.71
N ILE A 172 12.90 -8.14 -6.36
CA ILE A 172 13.54 -6.92 -5.87
C ILE A 172 12.63 -5.68 -5.85
N GLY A 173 11.40 -5.83 -6.33
CA GLY A 173 10.48 -4.72 -6.58
C GLY A 173 10.06 -3.96 -5.32
N HIS A 174 9.95 -4.66 -4.17
CA HIS A 174 9.61 -3.97 -2.94
C HIS A 174 10.78 -3.14 -2.43
N TYR A 175 12.00 -3.68 -2.48
CA TYR A 175 13.21 -2.93 -2.08
C TYR A 175 13.42 -1.69 -2.93
N THR A 176 13.31 -1.82 -4.27
CA THR A 176 13.54 -0.69 -5.18
C THR A 176 12.56 0.44 -4.90
N GLN A 177 11.28 0.12 -4.65
CA GLN A 177 10.27 1.09 -4.24
C GLN A 177 10.54 1.71 -2.86
N VAL A 178 10.98 0.93 -1.86
CA VAL A 178 11.20 1.44 -0.49
C VAL A 178 12.40 2.38 -0.41
N SER A 179 13.48 2.09 -1.15
CA SER A 179 14.80 2.66 -0.84
C SER A 179 15.38 3.58 -1.91
N ILE A 180 15.00 3.44 -3.18
CA ILE A 180 15.71 4.10 -4.30
C ILE A 180 14.78 4.71 -5.37
N SER A 181 13.48 4.88 -5.06
CA SER A 181 12.50 5.53 -5.95
C SER A 181 12.07 6.92 -5.51
#